data_AF-A0A7C5PNL1-F1
#
_entry.id   AF-A0A7C5PNL1-F1
#
_cell.length_a   1.000
_cell.length_b   1.000
_cell.length_c   1.000
_cell.angle_alpha   90.00
_cell.angle_beta   90.00
_cell.angle_gamma   90.00
#
_symmetry.space_group_name_H-M   'P 1'
#
loop_
_entity.id
_entity.type
_entity.pdbx_description
1 polymer ?
#
loop_
_entity_poly.entity_id
_entity_poly.type
_entity_poly.pdbx_seq_one_letter_code
_entity_poly.pdbx_strand_id
1 'polypeptide(L)'
;MNNITERKEIVDKLKNIKEVDILIGIPSYNNADTIGNVVMAVQVGLNKYFPDKKSLIVNSDGGSRDGTRELVENIGLDDSTLILMKHRIRTIHKIWNNNK
;
A
#
# COMPACT_ATOMS: atom_id res chain seq x y z
N MET A 1 -21.09 -2.51 -14.49
CA MET A 1 -20.40 -3.81 -14.64
C MET A 1 -19.21 -3.79 -13.70
N ASN A 2 -19.22 -4.68 -12.70
CA ASN A 2 -18.21 -4.73 -11.64
C ASN A 2 -16.92 -5.33 -12.21
N ASN A 3 -16.06 -4.47 -12.76
CA ASN A 3 -14.75 -4.86 -13.29
C ASN A 3 -13.71 -4.99 -12.17
N ILE A 4 -14.04 -5.71 -11.11
CA ILE A 4 -13.05 -6.08 -10.09
C ILE A 4 -12.35 -7.33 -10.63
N THR A 5 -11.15 -7.16 -11.18
CA THR A 5 -10.29 -8.31 -11.48
C THR A 5 -9.83 -8.92 -10.16
N GLU A 6 -10.51 -9.97 -9.70
CA GLU A 6 -10.14 -10.74 -8.52
C GLU A 6 -8.88 -11.56 -8.80
N ARG A 7 -7.71 -10.92 -8.72
CA ARG A 7 -6.45 -11.66 -8.78
C ARG A 7 -6.32 -12.50 -7.52
N LYS A 8 -6.29 -13.83 -7.69
CA LYS A 8 -6.19 -14.83 -6.61
C LYS A 8 -5.12 -14.48 -5.56
N GLU A 9 -3.96 -14.01 -6.00
CA GLU A 9 -2.86 -13.59 -5.12
C GLU A 9 -3.25 -12.42 -4.19
N ILE A 10 -4.00 -11.43 -4.70
CA ILE A 10 -4.47 -10.29 -3.90
C ILE A 10 -5.52 -10.77 -2.91
N VAL A 11 -6.46 -11.60 -3.37
CA VAL A 11 -7.51 -12.20 -2.53
C VAL A 11 -6.88 -13.02 -1.40
N ASP A 12 -5.88 -13.84 -1.69
CA ASP A 12 -5.20 -14.67 -0.69
C ASP A 12 -4.38 -13.83 0.30
N LYS A 13 -3.78 -12.71 -0.15
CA LYS A 13 -3.16 -11.72 0.75
C LYS A 13 -4.22 -11.05 1.65
N LEU A 14 -5.37 -10.68 1.11
CA LEU A 14 -6.47 -10.05 1.83
C LEU A 14 -7.16 -11.00 2.82
N LYS A 15 -7.28 -12.30 2.52
CA LYS A 15 -7.86 -13.29 3.47
C LYS A 15 -7.17 -13.30 4.83
N ASN A 16 -5.88 -12.97 4.86
CA ASN A 16 -5.10 -12.89 6.10
C ASN A 16 -5.28 -11.56 6.84
N ILE A 17 -5.84 -10.55 6.17
CA ILE A 17 -6.15 -9.23 6.68
C ILE A 17 -7.65 -9.20 6.98
N LYS A 18 -8.02 -9.53 8.22
CA LYS A 18 -9.43 -9.65 8.62
C LYS A 18 -10.15 -8.30 8.64
N GLU A 19 -9.62 -7.37 9.40
CA GLU A 19 -10.24 -6.07 9.68
C GLU A 19 -9.15 -5.00 9.74
N VAL A 20 -9.48 -3.83 9.20
CA VAL A 20 -8.61 -2.66 9.13
C VAL A 20 -9.45 -1.46 9.57
N ASP A 21 -8.92 -0.66 10.49
CA ASP A 21 -9.58 0.57 10.95
C ASP A 21 -9.43 1.69 9.91
N ILE A 22 -8.28 1.75 9.22
CA ILE A 22 -7.95 2.83 8.27
C ILE A 22 -7.32 2.24 7.00
N LEU A 23 -7.93 2.46 5.84
CA LEU A 23 -7.35 2.15 4.53
C LEU A 23 -6.99 3.44 3.80
N ILE A 24 -5.76 3.51 3.30
CA ILE A 24 -5.27 4.65 2.51
C ILE A 24 -4.90 4.15 1.11
N GLY A 25 -5.60 4.68 0.10
CA GLY A 25 -5.26 4.48 -1.30
C GLY A 25 -4.30 5.56 -1.79
N ILE A 26 -3.18 5.17 -2.39
CA ILE A 26 -2.23 6.07 -3.04
C ILE A 26 -2.25 5.74 -4.54
N PRO A 27 -2.89 6.56 -5.39
CA PRO A 27 -2.76 6.41 -6.83
C PRO A 27 -1.37 6.90 -7.28
N SER A 28 -0.75 6.22 -8.24
CA SER A 28 0.54 6.63 -8.81
C SER A 28 0.64 6.32 -10.30
N TYR A 29 1.36 7.17 -11.04
CA TYR A 29 1.73 6.96 -12.44
C TYR A 29 2.97 7.78 -12.79
N ASN A 30 4.08 7.10 -13.05
CA ASN A 30 5.40 7.67 -13.29
C ASN A 30 5.79 8.72 -12.22
N ASN A 31 5.76 8.30 -10.96
CA ASN A 31 6.07 9.12 -9.79
C ASN A 31 7.30 8.61 -9.02
N ALA A 32 8.30 8.03 -9.69
CA ALA A 32 9.48 7.48 -9.03
C ALA A 32 10.15 8.48 -8.07
N ASP A 33 10.27 9.74 -8.48
CA ASP A 33 10.93 10.80 -7.70
C ASP A 33 10.18 11.22 -6.42
N THR A 34 8.88 10.93 -6.33
CA THR A 34 8.02 11.47 -5.26
C THR A 34 7.30 10.40 -4.44
N ILE A 35 7.07 9.22 -4.99
CA ILE A 35 6.21 8.21 -4.37
C ILE A 35 6.76 7.76 -3.00
N GLY A 36 8.09 7.69 -2.87
CA GLY A 36 8.73 7.35 -1.60
C GLY A 36 8.40 8.33 -0.48
N ASN A 37 8.48 9.63 -0.78
CA ASN A 37 8.18 10.70 0.19
C ASN A 37 6.71 10.66 0.61
N VAL A 38 5.79 10.38 -0.33
CA VAL A 38 4.35 10.26 -0.03
C VAL A 38 4.10 9.08 0.90
N VAL A 39 4.62 7.90 0.57
CA VAL A 39 4.45 6.69 1.38
C VAL A 39 5.02 6.90 2.79
N MET A 40 6.21 7.52 2.89
CA MET A 40 6.84 7.83 4.18
C MET A 40 6.00 8.80 5.02
N ALA A 41 5.50 9.88 4.42
CA ALA A 41 4.66 10.86 5.12
C ALA A 41 3.37 10.22 5.67
N VAL A 42 2.76 9.32 4.90
CA VAL A 42 1.59 8.56 5.33
C VAL A 42 1.93 7.66 6.52
N GLN A 43 3.05 6.93 6.47
CA GLN A 43 3.50 6.08 7.58
C GLN A 43 3.76 6.88 8.86
N VAL A 44 4.49 8.00 8.74
CA VAL A 44 4.75 8.91 9.87
C VAL A 44 3.45 9.45 10.46
N GLY A 45 2.51 9.87 9.61
CA GLY A 45 1.20 10.37 10.04
C GLY A 45 0.37 9.30 10.78
N LEU A 46 0.32 8.08 10.23
CA LEU A 46 -0.37 6.96 10.87
C LEU A 46 0.24 6.62 12.24
N ASN A 47 1.57 6.51 12.32
CA ASN A 47 2.25 6.19 13.58
C ASN A 47 2.09 7.31 14.62
N LYS A 48 2.07 8.58 14.19
CA LYS A 48 1.98 9.73 15.08
C LYS A 48 0.57 9.97 15.61
N TYR A 49 -0.44 9.88 14.75
CA TYR A 49 -1.80 10.31 15.08
C TYR A 49 -2.79 9.15 15.27
N PHE A 50 -2.46 7.96 14.76
CA PHE A 50 -3.30 6.77 14.84
C PHE A 50 -2.53 5.51 15.28
N PRO A 51 -1.68 5.58 16.32
CA PRO A 51 -0.81 4.47 16.72
C PRO A 51 -1.58 3.18 17.09
N ASP A 52 -2.80 3.31 17.59
CA ASP A 52 -3.64 2.18 18.02
C ASP A 52 -4.55 1.63 16.90
N LYS A 53 -4.47 2.18 15.68
CA LYS A 53 -5.33 1.79 14.56
C LYS A 53 -4.61 0.84 13.62
N LYS A 54 -5.27 -0.26 13.28
CA LYS A 54 -4.80 -1.16 12.21
C LYS A 54 -4.99 -0.43 10.88
N SER A 55 -3.89 -0.11 10.23
CA SER A 55 -3.89 0.62 8.97
C SER A 55 -3.40 -0.23 7.80
N LEU A 56 -3.92 0.04 6.61
CA LEU A 56 -3.49 -0.58 5.36
C LEU A 56 -3.24 0.50 4.31
N ILE A 57 -2.04 0.51 3.72
CA ILE A 57 -1.71 1.39 2.59
C ILE A 57 -1.78 0.56 1.31
N VAL A 58 -2.51 1.05 0.32
CA VAL A 58 -2.70 0.42 -0.99
C VAL A 58 -2.17 1.37 -2.06
N ASN A 59 -1.04 1.04 -2.69
CA ASN A 59 -0.57 1.79 -3.85
C ASN A 59 -1.20 1.24 -5.14
N SER A 60 -2.01 2.06 -5.79
CA SER A 60 -2.67 1.80 -7.06
C SER A 60 -1.87 2.43 -8.20
N ASP A 61 -0.90 1.66 -8.70
CA ASP A 61 -0.07 2.06 -9.83
C ASP A 61 -0.80 1.89 -11.18
N GLY A 62 -0.80 2.96 -11.97
CA GLY A 62 -1.40 3.06 -13.31
C GLY A 62 -0.49 2.56 -14.44
N GLY A 63 0.39 1.59 -14.17
CA GLY A 63 1.36 0.99 -15.11
C GLY A 63 2.56 1.86 -15.41
N SER A 64 3.16 2.36 -14.34
CA SER A 64 4.41 3.12 -14.42
C SER A 64 5.52 2.29 -15.06
N ARG A 65 6.46 2.98 -15.71
CA ARG A 65 7.65 2.37 -16.36
C ARG A 65 8.96 2.97 -15.87
N ASP A 66 8.88 3.90 -14.93
CA ASP A 66 9.99 4.71 -14.43
C ASP A 66 10.61 4.16 -13.13
N GLY A 67 10.18 2.99 -12.65
CA GLY A 67 10.62 2.44 -11.37
C GLY A 67 9.70 2.75 -10.19
N THR A 68 8.57 3.48 -10.39
CA THR A 68 7.62 3.82 -9.31
C THR A 68 7.21 2.60 -8.50
N ARG A 69 6.87 1.49 -9.18
CA ARG A 69 6.36 0.28 -8.54
C ARG A 69 7.43 -0.35 -7.65
N GLU A 70 8.63 -0.51 -8.19
CA GLU A 70 9.79 -1.10 -7.53
C GLU A 70 10.18 -0.28 -6.30
N LEU A 71 10.13 1.04 -6.40
CA LEU A 71 10.38 1.93 -5.26
C LEU A 71 9.36 1.71 -4.14
N VAL A 72 8.06 1.60 -4.46
CA VAL A 72 7.07 1.32 -3.42
C VAL A 72 7.25 -0.07 -2.80
N GLU A 73 7.60 -1.08 -3.60
CA GLU A 73 7.87 -2.44 -3.12
C GLU A 73 9.10 -2.49 -2.19
N ASN A 74 10.11 -1.64 -2.42
CA ASN A 74 11.37 -1.60 -1.69
C ASN A 74 11.37 -0.68 -0.46
N ILE A 75 10.31 0.09 -0.21
CA ILE A 75 10.18 0.88 1.03
C ILE A 75 9.98 -0.11 2.19
N GLY A 76 11.10 -0.58 2.71
CA GLY A 76 11.21 -1.37 3.93
C GLY A 76 10.72 -0.55 5.11
N LEU A 77 9.68 -1.07 5.77
CA LEU A 77 9.18 -0.56 7.04
C LEU A 77 10.22 -0.86 8.11
N ASP A 78 11.12 0.08 8.41
CA ASP A 78 12.20 -0.14 9.39
C ASP A 78 11.67 -0.29 10.83
N ASP A 79 12.23 -1.27 11.53
CA ASP A 79 11.80 -1.92 12.77
C ASP A 79 11.86 -1.06 14.06
N SER A 80 12.37 0.18 14.02
CA SER A 80 12.83 0.86 15.25
C SER A 80 11.74 1.51 16.12
N THR A 81 10.46 1.37 15.77
CA THR A 81 9.31 1.84 16.61
C THR A 81 8.29 0.74 16.91
N LEU A 82 8.69 -0.52 16.83
CA LEU A 82 7.81 -1.68 17.03
C LEU A 82 7.75 -2.13 18.50
N ILE A 83 6.99 -1.39 19.32
CA ILE A 83 6.16 -2.02 20.36
C ILE A 83 4.70 -1.89 19.93
N LEU A 84 4.35 -2.65 18.87
CA LEU A 84 3.18 -3.51 18.81
C LEU A 84 3.13 -4.17 17.42
N MET A 85 3.87 -5.27 17.26
CA MET A 85 3.58 -6.18 16.16
C MET A 85 2.17 -6.78 16.36
N LYS A 86 1.18 -6.26 15.65
CA LYS A 86 0.01 -7.02 15.19
C LYS A 86 -0.73 -6.28 14.08
N HIS A 87 -0.06 -6.11 12.95
CA HIS A 87 -0.54 -6.42 11.60
C HIS A 87 0.35 -5.70 10.61
N ARG A 88 1.17 -6.49 9.91
CA ARG A 88 2.08 -6.05 8.86
C ARG A 88 1.30 -5.20 7.84
N ILE A 89 1.65 -3.92 7.69
CA ILE A 89 1.26 -3.13 6.51
C ILE A 89 1.96 -3.80 5.33
N ARG A 90 1.26 -4.71 4.64
CA ARG A 90 1.71 -5.21 3.35
C ARG A 90 1.11 -4.29 2.30
N THR A 91 1.94 -3.50 1.64
CA THR A 91 1.50 -2.72 0.48
C THR A 91 0.95 -3.70 -0.57
N ILE A 92 -0.34 -3.60 -0.87
CA ILE A 92 -0.97 -4.43 -1.90
C ILE A 92 -0.91 -3.65 -3.21
N HIS A 93 -0.31 -4.27 -4.23
CA HIS A 93 -0.18 -3.66 -5.55
C HIS A 93 -1.18 -4.23 -6.57
N LYS A 94 -1.74 -3.27 -7.33
CA LYS A 94 -2.33 -3.36 -8.68
C LYS A 94 -3.85 -3.53 -8.76
N ILE A 95 -4.50 -2.39 -8.99
CA ILE A 95 -5.73 -2.29 -9.80
C ILE A 95 -5.28 -1.70 -11.14
N TRP A 96 -5.24 -2.53 -12.19
CA TRP A 96 -4.92 -2.08 -13.55
C TRP A 96 -6.18 -2.21 -14.41
N ASN A 97 -6.54 -1.15 -15.13
CA ASN A 97 -7.66 -1.13 -16.07
C ASN A 97 -7.12 -1.31 -17.50
N ASN A 98 -7.31 -2.50 -18.09
CA ASN A 98 -7.03 -2.75 -19.50
C ASN A 98 -8.25 -2.34 -20.34
N ASN A 99 -8.31 -1.08 -20.75
CA ASN A 99 -9.14 -0.65 -21.87
C ASN A 99 -8.24 -0.01 -22.94
N LYS A 100 -7.60 -0.87 -23.72
CA LYS A 100 -7.34 -0.67 -25.15
C LYS A 100 -7.66 -1.97 -25.86
#